data_AF-A0A2U3A6Q5-F1
#
_entry.id   AF-A0A2U3A6Q5-F1
#
_cell.length_a   1.000
_cell.length_b   1.000
_cell.length_c   1.000
_cell.angle_alpha   90.00
_cell.angle_beta   90.00
_cell.angle_gamma   90.00
#
_symmetry.space_group_name_H-M   'P 1'
#
loop_
_entity.id
_entity.type
_entity.pdbx_description
1 polymer ?
#
loop_
_entity_poly.entity_id
_entity_poly.type
_entity_poly.pdbx_seq_one_letter_code
_entity_poly.pdbx_strand_id
1 'polypeptide(L)' 'DNTFVVVQPDEDDPVWFASVAVLDEGGYEIVRRDTSRNEHKVTTATSVNDIARDLTIWMAARDFPGRPTKQVSEF' A
#
# COMPACT_ATOMS: atom_id res chain seq x y z
N ASP A 1 -17.30 5.42 11.31
CA ASP A 1 -16.01 6.00 10.95
C ASP A 1 -15.13 4.85 10.52
N ASN A 2 -14.69 4.81 9.26
CA ASN A 2 -13.94 3.66 8.75
C ASN A 2 -12.46 3.98 8.88
N THR A 3 -11.80 3.38 9.87
CA THR A 3 -10.37 3.59 10.07
C THR A 3 -9.62 2.79 9.02
N PHE A 4 -9.05 3.48 8.03
CA PHE A 4 -8.19 2.88 7.04
C PHE A 4 -6.95 3.74 6.79
N VAL A 5 -5.86 3.07 6.43
CA VAL A 5 -4.61 3.69 5.95
C VAL A 5 -4.41 3.27 4.51
N VAL A 6 -4.08 4.21 3.64
CA VAL A 6 -3.64 3.95 2.26
C VAL A 6 -2.19 4.40 2.12
N VAL A 7 -1.37 3.57 1.51
CA VAL A 7 -0.01 3.90 1.09
C VAL A 7 0.05 3.74 -0.42
N GLN A 8 0.47 4.79 -1.11
CA GLN A 8 0.60 4.85 -2.56
C GLN A 8 1.74 5.81 -2.93
N PRO A 9 2.31 5.71 -4.15
CA PRO A 9 3.21 6.72 -4.69
C PRO A 9 2.58 8.11 -4.68
N ASP A 10 3.43 9.14 -4.51
CA ASP A 10 3.04 10.54 -4.66
C ASP A 10 2.99 10.94 -6.15
N GLU A 11 1.99 10.41 -6.84
CA GLU A 11 1.76 10.58 -8.28
C GLU A 11 0.28 10.85 -8.55
N ASP A 12 -0.02 11.55 -9.66
CA ASP A 12 -1.40 11.91 -10.02
C ASP A 12 -2.24 10.67 -10.39
N ASP A 13 -1.60 9.62 -10.91
CA ASP A 13 -2.20 8.30 -11.20
C ASP A 13 -1.29 7.18 -10.68
N PRO A 14 -1.40 6.83 -9.38
CA PRO A 14 -0.53 5.83 -8.77
C PRO A 14 -0.85 4.44 -9.32
N VAL A 15 0.15 3.82 -9.95
CA VAL A 15 0.02 2.49 -10.56
C VAL A 15 -0.13 1.36 -9.53
N TRP A 16 0.17 1.64 -8.26
CA TRP A 16 -0.02 0.70 -7.16
C TRP A 16 -0.48 1.42 -5.90
N PHE A 17 -1.22 0.71 -5.05
CA PHE A 17 -1.50 1.11 -3.68
C PHE A 17 -1.60 -0.12 -2.79
N ALA A 18 -1.36 0.09 -1.49
CA ALA A 18 -1.76 -0.84 -0.44
C ALA A 18 -2.70 -0.11 0.53
N SER A 19 -3.75 -0.79 0.98
CA SER A 19 -4.62 -0.28 2.04
C SER A 19 -4.77 -1.29 3.17
N VAL A 20 -4.98 -0.77 4.37
CA VAL A 20 -5.30 -1.54 5.57
C VAL A 20 -6.52 -0.93 6.22
N ALA A 21 -7.59 -1.71 6.39
CA ALA A 21 -8.83 -1.31 7.05
C ALA A 21 -9.11 -2.19 8.26
N VAL A 22 -9.62 -1.59 9.35
CA VAL A 22 -10.07 -2.35 10.53
C VAL A 22 -11.40 -3.04 10.19
N LEU A 23 -11.52 -4.32 10.54
CA LEU A 23 -12.76 -5.08 10.41
C LEU A 23 -13.60 -5.00 11.69
N ASP A 24 -14.93 -4.96 11.54
CA ASP A 24 -15.87 -4.90 12.67
C ASP A 24 -15.74 -6.11 13.61
N GLU A 25 -15.36 -7.26 13.06
CA GLU A 25 -15.16 -8.54 13.77
C GLU A 25 -13.79 -8.62 14.48
N GLY A 26 -12.95 -7.60 14.30
CA GLY A 26 -11.55 -7.58 14.72
C GLY A 26 -10.58 -7.98 13.61
N GLY A 27 -9.32 -7.57 13.77
CA GLY A 27 -8.30 -7.74 12.75
C GLY A 27 -8.41 -6.71 11.62
N TYR A 28 -7.78 -7.03 10.49
CA TYR A 28 -7.57 -6.09 9.40
C TYR A 28 -7.83 -6.76 8.05
N GLU A 29 -8.44 -6.01 7.14
CA GLU A 29 -8.39 -6.27 5.71
C GLU A 29 -7.21 -5.52 5.10
N ILE A 30 -6.48 -6.21 4.23
CA ILE A 30 -5.32 -5.68 3.52
C ILE A 30 -5.58 -5.84 2.03
N VAL A 31 -5.63 -4.72 1.30
CA VAL A 31 -5.72 -4.69 -0.16
C VAL A 31 -4.37 -4.29 -0.72
N ARG A 32 -3.92 -5.01 -1.76
CA ARG A 32 -2.72 -4.73 -2.54
C ARG A 32 -3.10 -4.73 -4.02
N ARG A 33 -2.86 -3.61 -4.70
CA ARG A 33 -3.16 -3.45 -6.13
C ARG A 33 -1.92 -2.93 -6.84
N ASP A 34 -1.59 -3.52 -7.97
CA ASP A 34 -0.55 -3.02 -8.88
C ASP A 34 -1.02 -3.27 -10.32
N THR A 35 -1.40 -2.21 -11.02
CA THR A 35 -1.94 -2.31 -12.38
C THR A 35 -0.85 -2.66 -13.40
N SER A 36 0.39 -2.23 -13.17
CA SER A 36 1.54 -2.53 -14.04
C SER A 36 1.89 -4.02 -14.06
N ARG A 37 1.61 -4.72 -12.94
CA ARG A 37 1.84 -6.17 -12.78
C ARG A 37 0.56 -7.00 -12.84
N ASN A 38 -0.59 -6.37 -13.16
CA ASN A 38 -1.93 -6.96 -13.10
C ASN A 38 -2.23 -7.67 -11.75
N GLU A 39 -1.68 -7.15 -10.65
CA GLU A 39 -1.88 -7.71 -9.32
C GLU A 39 -3.11 -7.09 -8.67
N HIS A 40 -3.95 -7.94 -8.06
CA HIS A 40 -4.97 -7.54 -7.10
C HIS A 40 -5.08 -8.64 -6.05
N LYS A 41 -4.75 -8.32 -4.81
CA LYS A 41 -4.83 -9.25 -3.70
C LYS A 41 -5.53 -8.61 -2.52
N VAL A 42 -6.56 -9.29 -2.02
CA VAL A 42 -7.26 -8.94 -0.78
C VAL A 42 -7.03 -10.09 0.21
N THR A 43 -6.59 -9.75 1.41
CA THR A 43 -6.28 -10.72 2.48
C THR A 43 -6.69 -10.16 3.82
N THR A 44 -7.00 -11.04 4.78
CA THR A 44 -7.22 -10.65 6.17
C THR A 44 -6.08 -11.13 7.07
N ALA A 45 -5.78 -10.37 8.12
CA ALA A 45 -4.79 -10.74 9.13
C ALA A 45 -5.08 -10.06 10.46
N THR A 46 -4.58 -10.63 11.56
CA THR A 46 -4.77 -10.11 12.91
C THR A 46 -3.49 -9.54 13.53
N SER A 47 -2.32 -9.95 13.01
CA SER A 47 -1.01 -9.54 13.51
C SER A 47 -0.51 -8.29 12.80
N VAL A 48 -0.48 -7.16 13.52
CA VAL A 48 0.02 -5.87 12.99
C VAL A 48 1.48 -5.97 12.55
N ASN A 49 2.32 -6.72 13.29
CA ASN A 49 3.72 -6.90 12.94
C ASN A 49 3.91 -7.64 11.62
N ASP A 50 3.08 -8.65 11.35
CA ASP A 50 3.15 -9.40 10.09
C ASP A 50 2.61 -8.56 8.93
N ILE A 51 1.52 -7.81 9.14
CA ILE A 51 0.99 -6.87 8.16
C ILE A 51 2.05 -5.82 7.78
N ALA A 52 2.67 -5.18 8.77
CA ALA A 52 3.68 -4.15 8.53
C ALA A 52 4.90 -4.70 7.78
N ARG A 53 5.39 -5.89 8.18
CA ARG A 53 6.51 -6.56 7.52
C ARG A 53 6.19 -6.91 6.07
N ASP A 54 5.05 -7.56 5.83
CA ASP A 54 4.63 -8.00 4.50
C ASP A 54 4.41 -6.80 3.55
N LEU A 55 3.77 -5.74 4.04
CA LEU A 55 3.58 -4.52 3.26
C LEU A 55 4.89 -3.82 2.96
N THR A 56 5.81 -3.74 3.91
CA THR A 56 7.14 -3.14 3.69
C THR A 56 7.89 -3.87 2.58
N ILE A 57 7.91 -5.21 2.62
CA ILE A 57 8.55 -6.03 1.58
C ILE A 57 7.85 -5.83 0.23
N TRP A 58 6.52 -5.85 0.22
CA TRP A 58 5.72 -5.71 -1.01
C TRP A 58 5.93 -4.34 -1.67
N MET A 59 6.01 -3.26 -0.89
CA MET A 59 6.29 -1.91 -1.37
C MET A 59 7.73 -1.76 -1.84
N ALA A 60 8.71 -2.31 -1.11
CA ALA A 60 10.12 -2.25 -1.50
C ALA A 60 10.40 -2.95 -2.83
N ALA A 61 9.67 -4.03 -3.16
CA ALA A 61 9.76 -4.71 -4.45
C ALA A 61 9.22 -3.88 -5.63
N ARG A 62 8.57 -2.75 -5.35
CA ARG A 62 8.00 -1.81 -6.33
C ARG A 62 8.81 -0.54 -6.47
N ASP A 63 10.03 -0.52 -5.91
CA ASP A 63 11.01 0.50 -6.24
C ASP A 63 11.27 0.48 -7.75
N PHE A 64 11.01 1.62 -8.40
CA PHE A 64 11.19 1.79 -9.83
C PHE A 64 12.52 2.52 -10.04
N PRO A 65 13.61 1.82 -10.39
CA PRO A 65 14.87 2.47 -10.71
C PRO A 65 14.66 3.36 -11.95
N GLY A 66 14.65 4.68 -11.74
CA GLY A 66 14.56 5.69 -12.80
C GLY A 66 13.38 6.65 -12.73
N ARG A 67 12.44 6.53 -11.78
CA ARG A 67 11.48 7.61 -11.53
C ARG A 67 12.19 8.72 -10.75
N PRO A 68 12.24 9.97 -11.26
CA PRO A 68 12.59 11.09 -10.41
C PRO A 68 11.59 11.09 -9.26
N THR A 69 12.06 10.93 -8.02
CA THR A 69 11.28 11.35 -6.86
C THR A 69 10.88 12.78 -7.16
N LYS A 70 9.59 13.04 -7.38
CA LYS A 70 9.05 14.37 -7.69
C LYS A 70 9.69 15.32 -6.67
N GLN A 71 10.66 16.10 -7.12
CA GLN A 71 11.39 16.98 -6.23
C GLN A 71 10.37 18.02 -5.83
N VAL A 72 9.88 17.92 -4.60
CA VAL A 72 8.98 18.89 -4.00
C VAL A 72 9.69 20.24 -4.15
N SER A 73 9.19 21.06 -5.07
CA SER A 73 9.61 22.45 -5.14
C SER A 73 9.10 23.08 -3.86
N GLU A 74 10.03 23.47 -2.99
CA GLU A 74 9.76 24.16 -1.74
C GLU A 74 8.96 25.45 -2.01
N PHE A 75 8.11 25.79 -1.03
CA PHE A 75 7.32 27.01 -0.93
C PHE A 75 8.14 28.29 -1.13
#